data_AF-A0A208Y1J2-F1
#
_entry.id   AF-A0A208Y1J2-F1
#
_cell.length_a   1.000
_cell.length_b   1.000
_cell.length_c   1.000
_cell.angle_alpha   90.00
_cell.angle_beta   90.00
_cell.angle_gamma   90.00
#
_symmetry.space_group_name_H-M   'P 1'
#
loop_
_entity.id
_entity.type
_entity.pdbx_description
1 polymer ?
#
loop_
_entity_poly.entity_id
_entity_poly.type
_entity_poly.pdbx_seq_one_letter_code
_entity_poly.pdbx_strand_id
1 'polypeptide(L)'
;MTMRFHGARKAACLFALAALGGCAALDRMERENFQRACDNLGIARGTPAYDQCMLQQQAMENANTQKMLDRQTEREVLKHRH
;
A
#
# COMPACT_ATOMS: atom_id res chain seq x y z
N MET A 1 23.66 -48.04 4.39
CA MET A 1 23.95 -46.64 4.03
C MET A 1 22.71 -45.80 4.31
N THR A 2 22.74 -45.00 5.37
CA THR A 2 21.65 -44.10 5.79
C THR A 2 21.69 -42.83 4.94
N MET A 3 20.72 -42.64 4.03
CA MET A 3 20.56 -41.37 3.31
C MET A 3 19.98 -40.31 4.26
N ARG A 4 20.74 -39.23 4.46
CA ARG A 4 20.40 -38.07 5.29
C ARG A 4 19.43 -37.15 4.54
N PHE A 5 18.28 -36.92 5.15
CA PHE A 5 17.28 -35.92 4.78
C PHE A 5 17.91 -34.54 4.51
N HIS A 6 17.85 -34.07 3.25
CA HIS A 6 18.10 -32.67 2.85
C HIS A 6 16.82 -32.07 2.28
N GLY A 7 15.74 -32.07 3.07
CA GLY A 7 14.40 -31.66 2.64
C GLY A 7 13.90 -30.31 3.15
N ALA A 8 14.69 -29.56 3.93
CA ALA A 8 14.17 -28.39 4.66
C ALA A 8 14.64 -27.01 4.16
N ARG A 9 15.56 -26.93 3.18
CA ARG A 9 16.16 -25.65 2.75
C ARG A 9 15.49 -24.96 1.54
N LYS A 10 14.59 -25.65 0.82
CA LYS A 10 13.96 -25.09 -0.40
C LYS A 10 12.57 -24.47 -0.18
N ALA A 11 11.92 -24.76 0.96
CA ALA A 11 10.54 -24.31 1.20
C ALA A 11 10.44 -22.85 1.68
N ALA A 12 11.50 -22.28 2.25
CA ALA A 12 11.47 -20.92 2.80
C ALA A 12 11.36 -19.80 1.74
N CYS A 13 11.81 -20.04 0.50
CA CYS A 13 11.78 -19.02 -0.55
C CYS A 13 10.41 -18.83 -1.21
N LEU A 14 9.53 -19.83 -1.16
CA LEU A 14 8.22 -19.77 -1.84
C LEU A 14 7.24 -18.82 -1.13
N PHE A 15 7.33 -18.70 0.20
CA PHE A 15 6.50 -17.78 0.98
C PHE A 15 6.92 -16.31 0.84
N ALA A 16 8.20 -16.04 0.57
CA ALA A 16 8.72 -14.69 0.41
C ALA A 16 8.19 -14.01 -0.87
N LEU A 17 7.99 -14.78 -1.94
CA LEU A 17 7.45 -14.27 -3.22
C LEU A 17 5.96 -13.90 -3.15
N ALA A 18 5.17 -14.60 -2.33
CA ALA A 18 3.76 -14.28 -2.14
C ALA A 18 3.55 -12.98 -1.33
N ALA A 19 4.45 -12.67 -0.38
CA ALA A 19 4.38 -11.44 0.41
C ALA A 19 4.61 -10.17 -0.43
N LEU A 20 5.46 -10.23 -1.45
CA LEU A 20 5.70 -9.10 -2.38
C LEU A 20 4.51 -8.84 -3.32
N GLY A 21 3.72 -9.88 -3.65
CA GLY A 21 2.53 -9.74 -4.50
C GLY A 21 1.40 -8.93 -3.86
N GLY A 22 1.30 -8.95 -2.53
CA GLY A 22 0.27 -8.22 -1.78
C GLY A 22 0.40 -6.70 -1.90
N CYS A 23 1.63 -6.16 -1.88
CA CYS A 23 1.88 -4.72 -2.02
C CYS A 23 1.53 -4.21 -3.42
N ALA A 24 1.83 -4.99 -4.46
CA ALA A 24 1.52 -4.61 -5.84
C ALA A 24 0.01 -4.61 -6.15
N ALA A 25 -0.77 -5.46 -5.47
CA ALA A 25 -2.22 -5.47 -5.60
C ALA A 25 -2.86 -4.24 -4.92
N LEU A 26 -2.33 -3.83 -3.77
CA LEU A 26 -2.80 -2.66 -3.03
C LEU A 26 -2.55 -1.36 -3.82
N ASP A 27 -1.36 -1.22 -4.40
CA ASP A 27 -0.96 -0.08 -5.23
C ASP A 27 -1.88 0.09 -6.46
N ARG A 28 -2.22 -1.03 -7.12
CA ARG A 28 -3.18 -1.02 -8.24
C ARG A 28 -4.57 -0.56 -7.80
N MET A 29 -5.03 -1.02 -6.65
CA MET A 29 -6.34 -0.67 -6.13
C MET A 29 -6.45 0.81 -5.76
N GLU A 30 -5.43 1.38 -5.10
CA GLU A 30 -5.35 2.82 -4.82
C GLU A 30 -5.33 3.64 -6.11
N ARG A 31 -4.51 3.23 -7.07
CA ARG A 31 -4.44 3.88 -8.38
C ARG A 31 -5.78 3.87 -9.10
N GLU A 32 -6.51 2.75 -9.07
CA GLU A 32 -7.88 2.68 -9.62
C GLU A 32 -8.85 3.61 -8.91
N ASN A 33 -8.76 3.75 -7.58
CA ASN A 33 -9.61 4.66 -6.83
C ASN A 33 -9.34 6.12 -7.22
N PHE A 34 -8.07 6.51 -7.37
CA PHE A 34 -7.71 7.85 -7.84
C PHE A 34 -8.22 8.11 -9.26
N GLN A 35 -8.08 7.12 -10.16
CA GLN A 35 -8.62 7.22 -11.52
C GLN A 35 -10.13 7.43 -11.53
N ARG A 36 -10.88 6.64 -10.75
CA ARG A 36 -12.35 6.80 -10.63
C ARG A 36 -12.71 8.18 -10.07
N ALA A 37 -11.97 8.69 -9.10
CA ALA A 37 -12.21 10.03 -8.56
C ALA A 37 -12.03 11.12 -9.64
N CYS A 38 -10.95 11.05 -10.42
CA CYS A 38 -10.70 11.98 -11.52
C CYS A 38 -11.72 11.83 -12.68
N ASP A 39 -12.12 10.60 -13.00
CA ASP A 39 -13.15 10.32 -14.00
C ASP A 39 -14.52 10.87 -13.58
N ASN A 40 -14.89 10.72 -12.29
CA ASN A 40 -16.14 11.24 -11.72
C ASN A 40 -16.21 12.78 -11.75
N LEU A 41 -15.06 13.46 -11.76
CA LEU A 41 -14.96 14.90 -11.95
C LEU A 41 -15.06 15.31 -13.44
N GLY A 42 -15.18 14.34 -14.36
CA GLY A 42 -15.28 14.59 -15.79
C GLY A 42 -13.96 15.04 -16.44
N ILE A 43 -12.83 14.84 -15.77
CA ILE A 43 -11.53 15.26 -16.29
C ILE A 43 -11.07 14.24 -17.34
N ALA A 44 -10.78 14.71 -18.56
CA ALA A 44 -10.37 13.83 -19.65
C ALA A 44 -8.98 13.22 -19.37
N ARG A 45 -8.88 11.89 -19.50
CA ARG A 45 -7.62 11.14 -19.35
C ARG A 45 -6.56 11.61 -20.36
N GLY A 46 -5.30 11.56 -19.95
CA GLY A 46 -4.16 11.98 -20.79
C GLY A 46 -4.01 13.49 -20.94
N THR A 47 -4.76 14.28 -20.18
CA THR A 47 -4.58 15.73 -20.09
C THR A 47 -3.73 16.10 -18.87
N PRO A 48 -3.03 17.25 -18.89
CA PRO A 48 -2.32 17.75 -17.73
C PRO A 48 -3.22 17.93 -16.50
N ALA A 49 -4.50 18.26 -16.70
CA ALA A 49 -5.48 18.37 -15.63
C ALA A 49 -5.76 17.02 -14.97
N TYR A 50 -5.76 15.92 -15.73
CA TYR A 50 -5.93 14.57 -15.19
C TYR A 50 -4.72 14.17 -14.35
N ASP A 51 -3.51 14.45 -14.83
CA ASP A 51 -2.28 14.17 -14.09
C ASP A 51 -2.23 14.97 -12.78
N GLN A 52 -2.63 16.24 -12.82
CA GLN A 52 -2.75 17.07 -11.64
C GLN A 52 -3.79 16.53 -10.66
N CYS A 53 -4.96 16.09 -11.15
CA CYS A 53 -5.96 15.44 -10.32
C CYS A 53 -5.40 14.18 -9.65
N MET A 54 -4.74 13.30 -10.42
CA MET A 54 -4.13 12.08 -9.88
C MET A 54 -3.09 12.37 -8.78
N LEU A 55 -2.26 13.40 -8.97
CA LEU A 55 -1.29 13.83 -7.96
C LEU A 55 -1.98 14.41 -6.71
N GLN A 56 -3.07 15.17 -6.91
CA GLN A 56 -3.84 15.73 -5.80
C GLN A 56 -4.52 14.64 -4.98
N GLN A 57 -5.11 13.62 -5.62
CA GLN A 57 -5.70 12.48 -4.93
C GLN A 57 -4.66 11.74 -4.08
N GLN A 58 -3.47 11.47 -4.64
CA GLN A 58 -2.36 10.85 -3.91
C GLN A 58 -1.91 11.69 -2.71
N ALA A 59 -1.78 13.00 -2.87
CA ALA A 59 -1.39 13.89 -1.79
C ALA A 59 -2.40 13.89 -0.63
N MET A 60 -3.70 13.88 -0.96
CA MET A 60 -4.76 13.81 0.04
C MET A 60 -4.77 12.48 0.79
N GLU A 61 -4.59 11.35 0.09
CA GLU A 61 -4.54 10.03 0.72
C GLU A 61 -3.33 9.88 1.65
N ASN A 62 -2.17 10.37 1.23
CA ASN A 62 -0.96 10.40 2.05
C ASN A 62 -1.15 11.25 3.31
N ALA A 63 -1.76 12.44 3.18
CA ALA A 63 -2.05 13.31 4.32
C ALA A 63 -3.05 12.66 5.30
N ASN A 64 -4.07 11.98 4.77
CA ASN A 64 -5.05 11.27 5.60
C ASN A 64 -4.38 10.12 6.37
N THR A 65 -3.53 9.34 5.69
CA THR A 65 -2.77 8.24 6.29
C THR A 65 -1.86 8.75 7.40
N GLN A 66 -1.07 9.79 7.14
CA GLN A 66 -0.20 10.42 8.15
C GLN A 66 -0.99 10.87 9.38
N LYS A 67 -2.12 11.55 9.16
CA LYS A 67 -3.00 11.99 10.24
C LYS A 67 -3.56 10.84 11.07
N MET A 68 -3.84 9.69 10.46
CA MET A 68 -4.24 8.49 11.21
C MET A 68 -3.09 7.93 12.04
N LEU A 69 -1.88 7.88 11.49
CA LEU A 69 -0.68 7.42 12.21
C LEU A 69 -0.33 8.33 13.38
N ASP A 70 -0.43 9.64 13.22
CA ASP A 70 -0.18 10.61 14.30
C ASP A 70 -1.15 10.37 15.47
N ARG A 71 -2.44 10.23 15.17
CA ARG A 71 -3.47 9.93 16.19
C ARG A 71 -3.25 8.59 16.89
N GLN A 72 -2.75 7.59 16.17
CA GLN A 72 -2.39 6.31 16.79
C GLN A 72 -1.18 6.47 17.71
N THR A 73 -0.15 7.17 17.23
CA THR A 73 1.07 7.44 17.98
C THR A 73 0.76 8.19 19.27
N GLU A 74 -0.06 9.25 19.21
CA GLU A 74 -0.51 9.98 20.40
C GLU A 74 -1.20 9.05 21.42
N ARG A 75 -2.09 8.17 20.95
CA ARG A 75 -2.78 7.21 21.83
C ARG A 75 -1.81 6.23 22.48
N GLU A 76 -0.84 5.72 21.74
CA GLU A 76 0.16 4.78 22.28
C GLU A 76 1.11 5.45 23.28
N VAL A 77 1.51 6.70 23.02
CA VAL A 77 2.30 7.53 23.95
C VAL A 77 1.53 7.76 25.25
N LEU A 78 0.23 8.08 25.17
CA LEU A 78 -0.61 8.27 26.34
C LEU A 78 -0.76 6.98 27.16
N LYS A 79 -0.90 5.82 26.51
CA LYS A 79 -0.95 4.52 27.20
C LYS A 79 0.34 4.18 27.93
N HIS A 80 1.51 4.53 27.38
CA HIS A 80 2.81 4.26 28.01
C HIS A 80 3.20 5.25 29.12
N ARG A 81 2.47 6.37 29.25
CA ARG A 81 2.70 7.38 30.29
C ARG A 81 2.02 7.02 31.62
N HIS A 82 1.05 6.11 31.60
CA HIS A 82 0.34 5.59 32.78
C HIS A 82 0.83 4.21 33.19
#